data_AF-A0A7Y5CRB6-F1
#
_entry.id   AF-A0A7Y5CRB6-F1
#
_cell.length_a   1.000
_cell.length_b   1.000
_cell.length_c   1.000
_cell.angle_alpha   90.00
_cell.angle_beta   90.00
_cell.angle_gamma   90.00
#
_symmetry.space_group_name_H-M   'P 1'
#
loop_
_entity.id
_entity.type
_entity.pdbx_description
1 polymer ?
#
loop_
_entity_poly.entity_id
_entity_poly.type
_entity_poly.pdbx_seq_one_letter_code
_entity_poly.pdbx_strand_id
1 'polypeptide(L)'
;MIITDDDHAWLAQNYSSLKYSIDGELVIIEGQFDFIAAYYEQQKRYVINPNSQHEASPIIQDSYQIRVTFPSGKPEYPRVWEIGGRLQAVAKKSGKKPEDLHIIPADDSLCLVGLLDIQFDITLQEYFDGPLLQFFHDQSYFERYGKWVRGEYSHGMLGVIENYCDKLQEGVQLADWCLKILLDSKAVKLLKLIFKKNGLAGHHLCICDAGKKFRHCHTKVLQGLRHLQNYVKDDPKIRCKDIYEILVKHHE
;
A
#
# COMPACT_ATOMS: atom_id res chain seq x y z
N MET A 1 -16.71 -1.88 4.06
CA MET A 1 -16.95 -1.41 5.44
C MET A 1 -18.31 -0.74 5.48
N ILE A 2 -19.17 -1.07 6.45
CA ILE A 2 -20.45 -0.39 6.66
C ILE A 2 -20.28 0.50 7.89
N ILE A 3 -20.58 1.79 7.76
CA ILE A 3 -20.49 2.75 8.87
C ILE A 3 -21.81 2.74 9.64
N THR A 4 -21.72 2.64 10.96
CA THR A 4 -22.83 2.55 11.91
C THR A 4 -22.98 3.81 12.77
N ASP A 5 -24.08 3.93 13.52
CA ASP A 5 -24.24 5.03 14.47
C ASP A 5 -23.20 4.98 15.60
N ASP A 6 -22.75 3.79 16.00
CA ASP A 6 -21.68 3.61 16.99
C ASP A 6 -20.34 4.16 16.46
N ASP A 7 -20.06 3.98 15.16
CA ASP A 7 -18.89 4.55 14.51
C ASP A 7 -18.93 6.08 14.51
N HIS A 8 -20.11 6.70 14.35
CA HIS A 8 -20.27 8.15 14.44
C HIS A 8 -20.00 8.67 15.85
N ALA A 9 -20.56 7.99 16.86
CA ALA A 9 -20.33 8.35 18.25
C ALA A 9 -18.84 8.24 18.62
N TRP A 10 -18.19 7.15 18.18
CA TRP A 10 -16.76 6.95 18.36
C TRP A 10 -15.94 8.04 17.67
N LEU A 11 -16.25 8.37 16.41
CA LEU A 11 -15.56 9.42 15.65
C LEU A 11 -15.68 10.78 16.35
N ALA A 12 -16.88 11.16 16.79
CA ALA A 12 -17.10 12.44 17.49
C ALA A 12 -16.35 12.52 18.83
N GLN A 13 -16.20 11.39 19.53
CA GLN A 13 -15.47 11.31 20.80
C GLN A 13 -13.95 11.38 20.62
N ASN A 14 -13.41 10.74 19.59
CA ASN A 14 -11.96 10.58 19.42
C ASN A 14 -11.34 11.59 18.43
N TYR A 15 -12.12 12.09 17.48
CA TYR A 15 -11.70 13.00 16.42
C TYR A 15 -12.74 14.09 16.19
N SER A 16 -12.99 14.93 17.19
CA SER A 16 -14.06 15.95 17.19
C SER A 16 -13.97 17.00 16.07
N SER A 17 -12.79 17.16 15.45
CA SER A 17 -12.57 18.04 14.30
C SER A 17 -13.02 17.42 12.96
N LEU A 18 -13.27 16.11 12.92
CA LEU A 18 -13.76 15.41 11.74
C LEU A 18 -15.28 15.46 11.69
N LYS A 19 -15.79 15.83 10.52
CA LYS A 19 -17.22 15.93 10.23
C LYS A 19 -17.66 14.76 9.39
N TYR A 20 -18.82 14.24 9.72
CA TYR A 20 -19.50 13.19 8.99
C TYR A 20 -20.58 13.79 8.08
N SER A 21 -20.67 13.30 6.85
CA SER A 21 -21.75 13.62 5.92
C SER A 21 -22.01 12.46 4.95
N ILE A 22 -23.17 12.49 4.29
CA ILE A 22 -23.56 11.50 3.28
C ILE A 22 -23.82 12.26 1.98
N ASP A 23 -23.22 11.79 0.89
CA ASP A 23 -23.47 12.27 -0.47
C ASP A 23 -23.81 11.08 -1.38
N GLY A 24 -25.11 10.91 -1.64
CA GLY A 24 -25.62 9.75 -2.38
C GLY A 24 -25.27 8.43 -1.69
N GLU A 25 -24.51 7.58 -2.39
CA GLU A 25 -24.00 6.30 -1.87
C GLU A 25 -22.63 6.43 -1.20
N LEU A 26 -22.12 7.63 -0.93
CA LEU A 26 -20.84 7.83 -0.26
C LEU A 26 -21.02 8.39 1.15
N VAL A 27 -20.39 7.74 2.11
CA VAL A 27 -20.12 8.33 3.42
C VAL A 27 -18.81 9.11 3.32
N ILE A 28 -18.83 10.36 3.77
CA ILE A 28 -17.69 11.27 3.73
C ILE A 28 -17.34 11.67 5.16
N ILE A 29 -16.08 11.44 5.54
CA ILE A 29 -15.47 11.94 6.77
C ILE A 29 -14.39 12.94 6.38
N GLU A 30 -14.53 14.22 6.77
CA GLU A 30 -13.55 15.25 6.41
C GLU A 30 -13.27 16.24 7.55
N GLY A 31 -12.06 16.79 7.57
CA GLY A 31 -11.65 17.80 8.54
C GLY A 31 -10.20 17.60 9.00
N GLN A 32 -9.88 18.15 10.16
CA GLN A 32 -8.56 17.99 10.76
C GLN A 32 -8.47 16.63 11.46
N PHE A 33 -7.51 15.82 11.02
CA PHE A 33 -7.10 14.58 11.68
C PHE A 33 -5.87 14.84 12.54
N ASP A 34 -6.09 14.88 13.85
CA ASP A 34 -5.06 15.04 14.87
C ASP A 34 -4.62 13.67 15.39
N PHE A 35 -3.32 13.45 15.57
CA PHE A 35 -2.82 12.21 16.15
C PHE A 35 -1.55 12.41 16.98
N ILE A 36 -1.34 11.48 17.91
CA ILE A 36 -0.09 11.30 18.64
C ILE A 36 0.27 9.83 18.56
N ALA A 37 1.41 9.51 17.94
CA ALA A 37 1.84 8.14 17.78
C ALA A 37 3.37 8.00 17.76
N ALA A 38 3.85 6.79 18.01
CA ALA A 38 5.24 6.39 17.82
C ALA A 38 5.31 4.98 17.23
N TYR A 39 6.31 4.72 16.40
CA TYR A 39 6.59 3.39 15.86
C TYR A 39 7.64 2.65 16.68
N TYR A 40 7.32 1.50 17.26
CA TYR A 40 8.26 0.74 18.10
C TYR A 40 8.94 -0.35 17.26
N GLU A 41 10.18 -0.09 16.84
CA GLU A 41 10.96 -0.95 15.91
C GLU A 41 11.03 -2.41 16.37
N GLN A 42 11.38 -2.66 17.65
CA GLN A 42 11.52 -4.02 18.18
C GLN A 42 10.23 -4.84 18.11
N GLN A 43 9.08 -4.17 18.21
CA GLN A 43 7.76 -4.78 18.20
C GLN A 43 7.08 -4.65 16.83
N LYS A 44 7.72 -3.95 15.88
CA LYS A 44 7.22 -3.60 14.55
C LYS A 44 5.78 -3.06 14.54
N ARG A 45 5.41 -2.24 15.53
CA ARG A 45 4.04 -1.74 15.69
C ARG A 45 3.97 -0.26 16.02
N TYR A 46 2.84 0.36 15.71
CA TYR A 46 2.52 1.73 16.11
C TYR A 46 1.84 1.70 17.47
N VAL A 47 2.14 2.69 18.29
CA VAL A 47 1.51 2.92 19.58
C VAL A 47 0.88 4.30 19.55
N ILE A 48 -0.44 4.35 19.71
CA ILE A 48 -1.23 5.59 19.79
C ILE A 48 -1.18 6.09 21.22
N ASN A 49 -1.00 7.40 21.39
CA ASN A 49 -0.86 8.05 22.70
C ASN A 49 0.20 7.36 23.60
N PRO A 50 1.44 7.18 23.12
CA PRO A 50 2.48 6.49 23.89
C PRO A 50 2.83 7.27 25.15
N ASN A 51 3.01 6.56 26.27
CA ASN A 51 3.58 7.14 27.48
C ASN A 51 5.05 7.47 27.25
N SER A 52 5.55 8.56 27.84
CA SER A 52 6.92 9.07 27.68
C SER A 52 8.05 8.15 28.18
N GLN A 53 7.73 6.93 28.63
CA GLN A 53 8.64 6.02 29.32
C GLN A 53 9.29 4.94 28.42
N HIS A 54 9.16 5.04 27.09
CA HIS A 54 9.72 4.03 26.19
C HIS A 54 10.82 4.58 25.30
N GLU A 55 12.01 3.99 25.43
CA GLU A 55 13.15 4.19 24.55
C GLU A 55 12.91 3.49 23.20
N ALA A 56 12.89 4.27 22.10
CA ALA A 56 13.70 4.04 20.88
C ALA A 56 13.16 4.78 19.63
N SER A 57 11.94 5.33 19.65
CA SER A 57 11.41 6.06 18.48
C SER A 57 10.78 7.40 18.84
N PRO A 58 10.93 8.42 17.97
CA PRO A 58 10.37 9.73 18.23
C PRO A 58 8.85 9.68 18.25
N ILE A 59 8.26 10.28 19.29
CA ILE A 59 6.83 10.54 19.34
C ILE A 59 6.52 11.65 18.32
N ILE A 60 5.59 11.37 17.41
CA ILE A 60 5.05 12.31 16.45
C ILE A 60 3.67 12.72 16.95
N GLN A 61 3.54 14.01 17.23
CA GLN A 61 2.27 14.70 17.40
C GLN A 61 2.11 15.62 16.20
N ASP A 62 1.06 15.42 15.42
CA ASP A 62 0.86 16.15 14.18
C ASP A 62 -0.60 16.17 13.75
N SER A 63 -0.90 16.94 12.70
CA SER A 63 -2.23 17.00 12.10
C SER A 63 -2.22 17.21 10.58
N TYR A 64 -3.27 16.71 9.94
CA TYR A 64 -3.53 16.86 8.51
C TYR A 64 -4.98 17.23 8.24
N GLN A 65 -5.24 17.99 7.18
CA GLN A 65 -6.59 18.14 6.65
C GLN A 65 -6.84 16.96 5.72
N ILE A 66 -7.83 16.14 6.03
CA ILE A 66 -8.10 14.91 5.29
C ILE A 66 -9.54 14.84 4.82
N ARG A 67 -9.76 14.03 3.79
CA ARG A 67 -11.07 13.51 3.40
C ARG A 67 -10.96 12.01 3.24
N VAL A 68 -11.90 11.28 3.83
CA VAL A 68 -12.05 9.83 3.68
C VAL A 68 -13.44 9.57 3.10
N THR A 69 -13.52 8.74 2.06
CA THR A 69 -14.80 8.31 1.49
C THR A 69 -14.97 6.81 1.62
N PHE A 70 -16.12 6.39 2.12
CA PHE A 70 -16.54 5.00 2.21
C PHE A 70 -17.73 4.79 1.26
N PRO A 71 -17.61 3.91 0.26
CA PRO A 71 -18.77 3.54 -0.55
C PRO A 71 -19.77 2.76 0.30
N SER A 72 -20.97 3.32 0.44
CA SER A 72 -22.09 2.74 1.14
C SER A 72 -22.56 1.48 0.42
N GLY A 73 -22.85 0.43 1.20
CA GLY A 73 -23.45 -0.80 0.68
C GLY A 73 -22.54 -1.69 -0.16
N LYS A 74 -21.26 -1.36 -0.36
CA LYS A 74 -20.28 -2.22 -1.06
C LYS A 74 -19.00 -2.42 -0.23
N PRO A 75 -18.44 -3.64 -0.19
CA PRO A 75 -17.17 -3.89 0.47
C PRO A 75 -16.01 -3.43 -0.41
N GLU A 76 -15.87 -2.11 -0.59
CA GLU A 76 -14.67 -1.53 -1.19
C GLU A 76 -13.80 -0.89 -0.10
N TYR A 77 -12.51 -0.79 -0.39
CA TYR A 77 -11.56 -0.17 0.53
C TYR A 77 -11.73 1.36 0.52
N PRO A 78 -11.65 2.05 1.66
CA PRO A 78 -11.87 3.49 1.71
C PRO A 78 -10.81 4.24 0.90
N ARG A 79 -11.23 5.34 0.26
CA ARG A 79 -10.29 6.28 -0.38
C ARG A 79 -10.02 7.46 0.54
N VAL A 80 -8.77 7.91 0.54
CA VAL A 80 -8.31 9.00 1.41
C VAL A 80 -7.61 10.05 0.57
N TRP A 81 -7.77 11.31 0.93
CA TRP A 81 -7.03 12.44 0.39
C TRP A 81 -6.47 13.27 1.52
N GLU A 82 -5.27 13.83 1.31
CA GLU A 82 -4.80 14.97 2.09
C GLU A 82 -5.21 16.24 1.35
N ILE A 83 -6.14 16.99 1.92
CA ILE A 83 -6.82 18.13 1.26
C ILE A 83 -6.26 19.49 1.68
N GLY A 84 -5.25 19.52 2.57
CA GLY A 84 -4.56 20.74 3.00
C GLY A 84 -3.37 21.13 2.12
N GLY A 85 -2.94 20.27 1.20
CA GLY A 85 -1.83 20.50 0.29
C GLY A 85 -0.44 20.35 0.92
N ARG A 86 -0.37 19.83 2.15
CA ARG A 86 0.90 19.61 2.86
C ARG A 86 1.77 18.58 2.16
N LEU A 87 1.21 17.46 1.71
CA LEU A 87 2.03 16.42 1.06
C LEU A 87 2.61 16.90 -0.27
N GLN A 88 1.84 17.71 -1.03
CA GLN A 88 2.34 18.36 -2.24
C GLN A 88 3.49 19.32 -1.94
N ALA A 89 3.39 20.09 -0.85
CA ALA A 89 4.48 20.96 -0.39
C ALA A 89 5.73 20.16 0.03
N VAL A 90 5.55 19.02 0.71
CA VAL A 90 6.66 18.11 1.09
C VAL A 90 7.34 17.53 -0.14
N ALA A 91 6.58 17.07 -1.14
CA ALA A 91 7.13 16.56 -2.40
C ALA A 91 8.00 17.63 -3.08
N LYS A 92 7.47 18.85 -3.23
CA LYS A 92 8.20 19.99 -3.81
C LYS A 92 9.47 20.32 -3.03
N LYS A 93 9.39 20.40 -1.70
CA LYS A 93 10.52 20.74 -0.82
C LYS A 93 11.63 19.68 -0.84
N SER A 94 11.25 18.41 -0.92
CA SER A 94 12.19 17.28 -0.94
C SER A 94 12.70 16.92 -2.33
N GLY A 95 12.19 17.56 -3.40
CA GLY A 95 12.53 17.23 -4.77
C GLY A 95 12.02 15.86 -5.22
N LYS A 96 11.04 15.30 -4.50
CA LYS A 96 10.38 14.05 -4.82
C LYS A 96 9.14 14.29 -5.68
N LYS A 97 8.72 13.25 -6.38
CA LYS A 97 7.42 13.27 -7.04
C LYS A 97 6.31 12.93 -6.04
N PRO A 98 5.06 13.39 -6.25
CA PRO A 98 3.94 13.03 -5.39
C PRO A 98 3.76 11.52 -5.19
N GLU A 99 4.06 10.70 -6.21
CA GLU A 99 3.95 9.25 -6.10
C GLU A 99 4.94 8.63 -5.12
N ASP A 100 6.12 9.26 -4.96
CA ASP A 100 7.10 8.85 -3.96
C ASP A 100 6.59 9.10 -2.53
N LEU A 101 5.56 9.92 -2.36
CA LEU A 101 4.83 10.12 -1.10
C LEU A 101 3.49 9.37 -1.07
N HIS A 102 3.33 8.36 -1.93
CA HIS A 102 2.16 7.51 -2.01
C HIS A 102 0.86 8.24 -2.41
N ILE A 103 0.99 9.32 -3.19
CA ILE A 103 -0.14 9.98 -3.84
C ILE A 103 -0.38 9.32 -5.21
N ILE A 104 -1.62 8.89 -5.46
CA ILE A 104 -2.04 8.21 -6.68
C ILE A 104 -2.30 9.26 -7.78
N PRO A 105 -1.56 9.26 -8.91
CA PRO A 105 -1.70 10.30 -9.94
C PRO A 105 -3.06 10.40 -10.62
N ALA A 106 -3.86 9.34 -10.55
CA ALA A 106 -5.14 9.28 -11.25
C ALA A 106 -6.19 10.20 -10.60
N ASP A 107 -6.15 10.36 -9.28
CA ASP A 107 -7.18 11.08 -8.52
C ASP A 107 -6.66 11.74 -7.23
N ASP A 108 -5.34 11.83 -7.04
CA ASP A 108 -4.66 12.34 -5.84
C ASP A 108 -5.01 11.61 -4.53
N SER A 109 -5.68 10.46 -4.60
CA SER A 109 -5.93 9.64 -3.41
C SER A 109 -4.65 9.03 -2.87
N LEU A 110 -4.67 8.59 -1.62
CA LEU A 110 -3.50 8.09 -0.90
C LEU A 110 -3.46 6.57 -0.90
N CYS A 111 -2.29 6.00 -1.19
CA CYS A 111 -2.05 4.57 -1.10
C CYS A 111 -1.56 4.21 0.32
N LEU A 112 -2.49 3.87 1.21
CA LEU A 112 -2.21 3.58 2.62
C LEU A 112 -1.61 2.19 2.86
N VAL A 113 -2.00 1.20 2.05
CA VAL A 113 -1.63 -0.21 2.24
C VAL A 113 -1.21 -0.85 0.93
N GLY A 114 -0.36 -1.86 1.00
CA GLY A 114 -0.06 -2.72 -0.14
C GLY A 114 -1.30 -3.51 -0.59
N LEU A 115 -1.43 -3.78 -1.89
CA LEU A 115 -2.62 -4.46 -2.42
C LEU A 115 -2.89 -5.85 -1.81
N LEU A 116 -1.84 -6.55 -1.35
CA LEU A 116 -1.95 -7.84 -0.67
C LEU A 116 -2.23 -7.72 0.84
N ASP A 117 -2.14 -6.51 1.40
CA ASP A 117 -2.42 -6.20 2.80
C ASP A 117 -3.82 -5.57 3.00
N ILE A 118 -4.61 -5.44 1.92
CA ILE A 118 -5.97 -4.90 2.02
C ILE A 118 -6.83 -5.84 2.87
N GLN A 119 -7.40 -5.28 3.94
CA GLN A 119 -8.38 -5.94 4.80
C GLN A 119 -9.74 -5.28 4.59
N PHE A 120 -10.74 -6.06 4.17
CA PHE A 120 -12.10 -5.56 3.91
C PHE A 120 -13.01 -5.64 5.16
N ASP A 121 -12.63 -6.50 6.11
CA ASP A 121 -13.38 -6.78 7.34
C ASP A 121 -12.74 -6.08 8.56
N ILE A 122 -12.52 -4.77 8.44
CA ILE A 122 -12.04 -3.92 9.55
C ILE A 122 -13.11 -2.88 9.89
N THR A 123 -13.20 -2.55 11.18
CA THR A 123 -14.07 -1.50 11.72
C THR A 123 -13.54 -0.11 11.37
N LEU A 124 -14.37 0.93 11.52
CA LEU A 124 -13.91 2.32 11.34
C LEU A 124 -12.75 2.63 12.28
N GLN A 125 -12.86 2.19 13.53
CA GLN A 125 -11.82 2.34 14.53
C GLN A 125 -10.50 1.68 14.09
N GLU A 126 -10.52 0.40 13.70
CA GLU A 126 -9.31 -0.31 13.25
C GLU A 126 -8.68 0.33 12.01
N TYR A 127 -9.49 0.91 11.12
CA TYR A 127 -8.98 1.66 9.97
C TYR A 127 -8.25 2.94 10.36
N PHE A 128 -8.85 3.73 11.26
CA PHE A 128 -8.29 4.99 11.75
C PHE A 128 -7.04 4.76 12.60
N ASP A 129 -7.10 3.84 13.56
CA ASP A 129 -6.01 3.51 14.47
C ASP A 129 -4.90 2.68 13.81
N GLY A 130 -5.19 2.09 12.64
CA GLY A 130 -4.26 1.27 11.87
C GLY A 130 -3.75 1.98 10.61
N PRO A 131 -4.22 1.60 9.40
CA PRO A 131 -3.71 2.10 8.12
C PRO A 131 -3.65 3.63 8.01
N LEU A 132 -4.70 4.34 8.44
CA LEU A 132 -4.77 5.79 8.29
C LEU A 132 -3.74 6.51 9.16
N LEU A 133 -3.69 6.18 10.46
CA LEU A 133 -2.72 6.75 11.39
C LEU A 133 -1.28 6.36 11.01
N GLN A 134 -1.05 5.10 10.63
CA GLN A 134 0.26 4.63 10.20
C GLN A 134 0.78 5.45 9.02
N PHE A 135 -0.07 5.69 8.02
CA PHE A 135 0.29 6.50 6.86
C PHE A 135 0.69 7.92 7.27
N PHE A 136 -0.16 8.65 8.01
CA PHE A 136 0.13 10.05 8.35
C PHE A 136 1.30 10.19 9.32
N HIS A 137 1.49 9.24 10.23
CA HIS A 137 2.71 9.16 11.03
C HIS A 137 3.95 9.01 10.15
N ASP A 138 3.93 8.08 9.18
CA ASP A 138 5.07 7.83 8.30
C ASP A 138 5.39 9.05 7.40
N GLN A 139 4.36 9.78 6.94
CA GLN A 139 4.53 11.04 6.20
C GLN A 139 5.19 12.12 7.08
N SER A 140 4.72 12.30 8.32
CA SER A 140 5.32 13.25 9.26
C SER A 140 6.75 12.87 9.64
N TYR A 141 7.02 11.57 9.77
CA TYR A 141 8.36 11.07 10.02
C TYR A 141 9.28 11.35 8.82
N PHE A 142 8.82 11.06 7.61
CA PHE A 142 9.56 11.36 6.39
C PHE A 142 9.85 12.85 6.25
N GLU A 143 8.87 13.72 6.47
CA GLU A 143 9.04 15.17 6.41
C GLU A 143 10.11 15.65 7.41
N ARG A 144 10.12 15.09 8.63
CA ARG A 144 11.03 15.51 9.70
C ARG A 144 12.45 14.96 9.53
N TYR A 145 12.58 13.71 9.07
CA TYR A 145 13.86 12.98 9.09
C TYR A 145 14.43 12.64 7.70
N GLY A 146 13.68 12.92 6.62
CA GLY A 146 14.10 12.66 5.24
C GLY A 146 14.19 11.18 4.85
N LYS A 147 13.64 10.28 5.67
CA LYS A 147 13.64 8.84 5.45
C LYS A 147 12.37 8.20 6.00
N TRP A 148 11.94 7.10 5.40
CA TRP A 148 10.80 6.32 5.87
C TRP A 148 11.12 5.54 7.15
N VAL A 149 10.10 5.32 7.98
CA VAL A 149 10.22 4.54 9.23
C VAL A 149 10.65 3.10 8.93
N ARG A 150 9.99 2.44 7.98
CA ARG A 150 10.16 1.00 7.67
C ARG A 150 10.80 0.73 6.31
N GLY A 151 11.43 1.74 5.70
CA GLY A 151 11.79 1.72 4.28
C GLY A 151 10.56 1.84 3.38
N GLU A 152 10.75 1.65 2.07
CA GLU A 152 9.69 1.74 1.05
C GLU A 152 9.74 0.55 0.11
N TYR A 153 8.56 0.09 -0.32
CA TYR A 153 8.45 -0.78 -1.47
C TYR A 153 8.59 0.03 -2.76
N SER A 154 9.05 -0.63 -3.81
CA SER A 154 9.07 -0.09 -5.16
C SER A 154 7.66 0.28 -5.62
N HIS A 155 7.55 1.23 -6.55
CA HIS A 155 6.25 1.69 -7.03
C HIS A 155 5.56 0.65 -7.93
N GLY A 156 4.22 0.71 -7.93
CA GLY A 156 3.37 -0.10 -8.80
C GLY A 156 3.52 -1.60 -8.55
N MET A 157 3.49 -2.37 -9.64
CA MET A 157 3.50 -3.84 -9.54
C MET A 157 4.81 -4.43 -9.03
N LEU A 158 5.92 -3.68 -9.04
CA LEU A 158 7.17 -4.13 -8.42
C LEU A 158 6.99 -4.24 -6.89
N GLY A 159 6.38 -3.24 -6.26
CA GLY A 159 6.09 -3.26 -4.83
C GLY A 159 5.15 -4.38 -4.43
N VAL A 160 4.19 -4.74 -5.28
CA VAL A 160 3.32 -5.91 -5.06
C VAL A 160 4.13 -7.20 -4.99
N ILE A 161 5.12 -7.40 -5.87
CA ILE A 161 6.00 -8.57 -5.82
C ILE A 161 6.92 -8.53 -4.59
N GLU A 162 7.39 -7.36 -4.19
CA GLU A 162 8.23 -7.22 -2.98
C GLU A 162 7.44 -7.56 -1.72
N ASN A 163 6.24 -7.01 -1.60
CA ASN A 163 5.31 -7.34 -0.53
C ASN A 163 5.00 -8.85 -0.50
N TYR A 164 4.67 -9.44 -1.66
CA TYR A 164 4.49 -10.88 -1.79
C TYR A 164 5.70 -11.68 -1.30
N CYS A 165 6.91 -11.26 -1.66
CA CYS A 165 8.14 -11.91 -1.24
C CYS A 165 8.33 -11.85 0.28
N ASP A 166 8.01 -10.71 0.91
CA ASP A 166 8.10 -10.57 2.36
C ASP A 166 7.05 -11.44 3.06
N LYS A 167 5.81 -11.50 2.56
CA LYS A 167 4.75 -12.41 3.07
C LYS A 167 5.13 -13.88 2.96
N LEU A 168 5.79 -14.29 1.88
CA LEU A 168 6.31 -15.65 1.75
C LEU A 168 7.35 -15.97 2.83
N GLN A 169 8.23 -15.02 3.16
CA GLN A 169 9.23 -15.18 4.23
C GLN A 169 8.59 -15.27 5.61
N GLU A 170 7.43 -14.62 5.80
CA GLU A 170 6.59 -14.73 6.99
C GLU A 170 5.76 -16.03 7.03
N GLY A 171 5.87 -16.89 6.01
CA GLY A 171 5.15 -18.16 5.91
C GLY A 171 3.74 -18.06 5.34
N VAL A 172 3.34 -16.90 4.82
CA VAL A 172 2.02 -16.66 4.24
C VAL A 172 2.03 -16.96 2.74
N GLN A 173 1.18 -17.90 2.30
CA GLN A 173 1.09 -18.33 0.90
C GLN A 173 0.03 -17.52 0.13
N LEU A 174 0.47 -16.54 -0.65
CA LEU A 174 -0.41 -15.63 -1.42
C LEU A 174 -0.20 -15.73 -2.94
N ALA A 175 0.28 -16.86 -3.44
CA ALA A 175 0.65 -17.00 -4.86
C ALA A 175 -0.53 -16.75 -5.81
N ASP A 176 -1.68 -17.37 -5.53
CA ASP A 176 -2.91 -17.20 -6.32
C ASP A 176 -3.37 -15.75 -6.35
N TRP A 177 -3.42 -15.09 -5.18
CA TRP A 177 -3.82 -13.69 -5.05
C TRP A 177 -2.86 -12.75 -5.77
N CYS A 178 -1.56 -12.97 -5.62
CA CYS A 178 -0.54 -12.19 -6.31
C CYS A 178 -0.66 -12.35 -7.84
N LEU A 179 -0.84 -13.58 -8.34
CA LEU A 179 -1.08 -13.83 -9.76
C LEU A 179 -2.35 -13.14 -10.26
N LYS A 180 -3.45 -13.22 -9.51
CA LYS A 180 -4.70 -12.55 -9.84
C LYS A 180 -4.51 -11.04 -9.99
N ILE A 181 -3.84 -10.39 -9.04
CA ILE A 181 -3.55 -8.95 -9.12
C ILE A 181 -2.73 -8.61 -10.38
N LEU A 182 -1.71 -9.41 -10.70
CA LEU A 182 -0.88 -9.18 -11.89
C LEU A 182 -1.66 -9.36 -13.20
N LEU A 183 -2.61 -10.30 -13.23
CA LEU A 183 -3.49 -10.54 -14.38
C LEU A 183 -4.50 -9.40 -14.53
N ASP A 184 -5.20 -9.03 -13.46
CA ASP A 184 -6.23 -7.99 -13.45
C ASP A 184 -5.64 -6.61 -13.77
N SER A 185 -4.42 -6.32 -13.29
CA SER A 185 -3.67 -5.10 -13.62
C SER A 185 -3.02 -5.11 -15.00
N LYS A 186 -3.09 -6.24 -15.74
CA LYS A 186 -2.42 -6.45 -17.02
C LYS A 186 -0.92 -6.12 -16.96
N ALA A 187 -0.23 -6.64 -15.93
CA ALA A 187 1.20 -6.44 -15.72
C ALA A 187 2.06 -7.24 -16.72
N VAL A 188 1.87 -7.01 -18.03
CA VAL A 188 2.38 -7.85 -19.13
C VAL A 188 3.87 -8.14 -19.03
N LYS A 189 4.69 -7.12 -18.70
CA LYS A 189 6.15 -7.31 -18.54
C LYS A 189 6.48 -8.33 -17.44
N LEU A 190 5.80 -8.27 -16.29
CA LEU A 190 5.99 -9.21 -15.18
C LEU A 190 5.47 -10.61 -15.54
N LEU A 191 4.27 -10.69 -16.11
CA LEU A 191 3.66 -11.95 -16.54
C LEU A 191 4.57 -12.68 -17.55
N LYS A 192 5.13 -11.97 -18.54
CA LYS A 192 6.10 -12.54 -19.50
C LYS A 192 7.33 -13.15 -18.81
N LEU A 193 7.81 -12.56 -17.70
CA LEU A 193 8.93 -13.13 -16.94
C LEU A 193 8.52 -14.39 -16.17
N ILE A 194 7.33 -14.38 -15.56
CA ILE A 194 6.79 -15.54 -14.81
C ILE A 194 6.65 -16.74 -15.74
N PHE A 195 6.02 -16.56 -16.91
CA PHE A 195 5.75 -17.64 -17.87
C PHE A 195 6.94 -17.98 -18.79
N LYS A 196 8.10 -17.34 -18.64
CA LYS A 196 9.29 -17.65 -19.42
C LYS A 196 9.72 -19.10 -19.18
N LYS A 197 9.89 -19.89 -20.25
CA LYS A 197 10.35 -21.30 -20.17
C LYS A 197 11.69 -21.42 -19.44
N ASN A 198 12.65 -20.58 -19.85
CA ASN A 198 13.97 -20.53 -19.24
C ASN A 198 13.91 -19.67 -17.98
N GLY A 199 14.34 -20.23 -16.85
CA GLY A 199 14.17 -19.60 -15.54
C GLY A 199 14.70 -18.17 -15.45
N LEU A 200 14.12 -17.37 -14.54
CA LEU A 200 14.56 -16.00 -14.31
C LEU A 200 15.89 -15.96 -13.53
N ALA A 201 16.98 -15.59 -14.20
CA ALA A 201 18.30 -15.39 -13.61
C ALA A 201 18.55 -13.93 -13.20
N GLY A 202 19.37 -13.71 -12.17
CA GLY A 202 19.67 -12.37 -11.66
C GLY A 202 20.52 -11.49 -12.58
N HIS A 203 21.11 -12.05 -13.64
CA HIS A 203 21.84 -11.28 -14.65
C HIS A 203 20.93 -10.66 -15.72
N HIS A 204 19.66 -11.07 -15.80
CA HIS A 204 18.69 -10.42 -16.67
C HIS A 204 18.47 -8.97 -16.23
N LEU A 205 18.15 -8.10 -17.19
CA LEU A 205 17.79 -6.71 -16.92
C LEU A 205 16.50 -6.66 -16.10
N CYS A 206 16.49 -5.77 -15.11
CA CYS A 206 15.29 -5.44 -14.37
C CYS A 206 14.32 -4.67 -15.27
N ILE A 207 13.02 -4.83 -15.03
CA ILE A 207 11.96 -4.21 -15.84
C ILE A 207 11.65 -2.76 -15.42
N CYS A 208 12.28 -2.28 -14.35
CA CYS A 208 12.27 -0.86 -14.00
C CYS A 208 13.10 -0.04 -14.99
N ASP A 209 12.96 1.28 -14.95
CA ASP A 209 13.64 2.16 -15.90
C ASP A 209 15.13 2.38 -15.62
N ALA A 210 15.67 1.82 -14.53
CA ALA A 210 17.07 1.99 -14.16
C ALA A 210 18.07 1.23 -15.07
N GLY A 211 17.60 0.30 -15.92
CA GLY A 211 18.46 -0.47 -16.84
C GLY A 211 19.48 -1.40 -16.15
N LYS A 212 19.37 -1.62 -14.84
CA LYS A 212 20.29 -2.45 -14.05
C LYS A 212 19.87 -3.93 -14.07
N LYS A 213 20.81 -4.83 -13.81
CA LYS A 213 20.53 -6.26 -13.62
C LYS A 213 19.66 -6.47 -12.37
N PHE A 214 18.74 -7.43 -12.39
CA PHE A 214 17.86 -7.72 -11.25
C PHE A 214 18.60 -7.85 -9.91
N ARG A 215 19.71 -8.61 -9.89
CA ARG A 215 20.52 -8.82 -8.66
C ARG A 215 21.19 -7.57 -8.09
N HIS A 216 21.20 -6.47 -8.85
CA HIS A 216 21.78 -5.17 -8.46
C HIS A 216 20.72 -4.06 -8.47
N CYS A 217 19.44 -4.41 -8.62
CA CYS A 217 18.35 -3.45 -8.71
C CYS A 217 17.21 -3.82 -7.76
N HIS A 218 16.51 -4.93 -8.04
CA HIS A 218 15.33 -5.36 -7.30
C HIS A 218 15.46 -6.86 -6.96
N THR A 219 16.31 -7.18 -5.99
CA THR A 219 16.60 -8.56 -5.60
C THR A 219 15.38 -9.24 -4.97
N LYS A 220 14.58 -8.52 -4.18
CA LYS A 220 13.30 -9.04 -3.62
C LYS A 220 12.29 -9.36 -4.73
N VAL A 221 12.14 -8.47 -5.72
CA VAL A 221 11.32 -8.74 -6.92
C VAL A 221 11.77 -10.02 -7.63
N LEU A 222 13.08 -10.19 -7.83
CA LEU A 222 13.62 -11.40 -8.47
C LEU A 222 13.24 -12.68 -7.69
N GLN A 223 13.30 -12.64 -6.36
CA GLN A 223 12.94 -13.77 -5.50
C GLN A 223 11.44 -14.09 -5.62
N GLY A 224 10.57 -13.09 -5.47
CA GLY A 224 9.12 -13.25 -5.63
C GLY A 224 8.74 -13.79 -7.01
N LEU A 225 9.34 -13.25 -8.08
CA LEU A 225 9.11 -13.73 -9.45
C LEU A 225 9.52 -15.19 -9.66
N ARG A 226 10.64 -15.63 -9.07
CA ARG A 226 11.08 -17.03 -9.14
C ARG A 226 10.11 -17.95 -8.43
N HIS A 227 9.60 -17.53 -7.27
CA HIS A 227 8.61 -18.29 -6.55
C HIS A 227 7.33 -18.44 -7.37
N LEU A 228 6.79 -17.34 -7.92
CA LEU A 228 5.63 -17.38 -8.81
C LEU A 228 5.87 -18.26 -10.05
N GLN A 229 7.05 -18.19 -10.64
CA GLN A 229 7.41 -19.02 -11.78
C GLN A 229 7.42 -20.51 -11.44
N ASN A 230 7.91 -20.91 -10.26
CA ASN A 230 7.87 -22.30 -9.82
C ASN A 230 6.45 -22.73 -9.51
N TYR A 231 5.70 -21.90 -8.78
CA TYR A 231 4.29 -22.13 -8.46
C TYR A 231 3.45 -22.43 -9.73
N VAL A 232 3.60 -21.61 -10.77
CA VAL A 232 2.96 -21.80 -12.07
C VAL A 232 3.47 -23.04 -12.83
N LYS A 233 4.73 -23.43 -12.64
CA LYS A 233 5.28 -24.62 -13.30
C LYS A 233 4.70 -25.90 -12.71
N ASP A 234 4.43 -25.88 -11.41
CA ASP A 234 3.97 -27.02 -10.64
C ASP A 234 2.45 -27.20 -10.69
N ASP A 235 1.68 -26.15 -11.09
CA ASP A 235 0.23 -26.23 -11.32
C ASP A 235 -0.15 -26.27 -12.83
N PRO A 236 -0.60 -27.42 -13.37
CA PRO A 236 -1.04 -27.56 -14.76
C PRO A 236 -2.28 -26.73 -15.13
N LYS A 237 -3.12 -26.36 -14.16
CA LYS A 237 -4.39 -25.65 -14.41
C LYS A 237 -4.17 -24.18 -14.75
N ILE A 238 -3.18 -23.55 -14.11
CA ILE A 238 -2.83 -22.14 -14.35
C ILE A 238 -2.26 -21.97 -15.76
N ARG A 239 -1.61 -23.00 -16.33
CA ARG A 239 -0.95 -22.94 -17.64
C ARG A 239 -1.88 -22.83 -18.87
N CYS A 240 -3.21 -22.88 -18.72
CA CYS A 240 -4.12 -22.99 -19.87
C CYS A 240 -5.17 -21.87 -19.97
N LYS A 241 -5.44 -21.46 -21.22
CA LYS A 241 -6.37 -20.44 -21.72
C LYS A 241 -6.17 -18.98 -21.25
N ASP A 242 -6.15 -18.68 -19.96
CA ASP A 242 -6.14 -17.28 -19.47
C ASP A 242 -4.84 -16.53 -19.82
N ILE A 243 -3.71 -17.24 -19.76
CA ILE A 243 -2.39 -16.69 -20.12
C ILE A 243 -2.25 -16.51 -21.63
N TYR A 244 -2.81 -17.43 -22.41
CA TYR A 244 -2.70 -17.39 -23.87
C TYR A 244 -3.48 -16.18 -24.41
N GLU A 245 -4.67 -15.89 -23.88
CA GLU A 245 -5.44 -14.71 -24.28
C GLU A 245 -4.76 -13.40 -23.90
N ILE A 246 -4.17 -13.29 -22.70
CA ILE A 246 -3.49 -12.07 -22.23
C ILE A 246 -2.16 -11.85 -22.97
N LEU A 247 -1.38 -12.91 -23.19
CA LEU A 247 -0.07 -12.78 -23.85
C LEU A 247 -0.19 -12.66 -25.37
N VAL A 248 -1.17 -13.29 -26.03
CA VAL A 248 -1.30 -13.29 -27.50
C VAL A 248 -2.09 -12.08 -28.02
N LYS A 249 -3.09 -11.56 -27.29
CA LYS A 249 -3.86 -10.37 -27.75
C LYS A 249 -3.13 -9.04 -27.54
N HIS A 250 -2.10 -8.98 -26.69
CA HIS A 250 -1.28 -7.78 -26.45
C HIS A 250 0.07 -7.83 -27.17
N HIS A 251 0.09 -8.45 -28.34
CA HIS A 251 1.25 -8.54 -29.24
C HIS A 251 1.20 -7.58 -30.44
N GLU A 252 0.29 -6.61 -30.43
CA GLU A 252 0.23 -5.48 -31.37
C GLU A 252 0.64 -4.18 -30.69
#